data_AF-A0A937J0S3-F1
#
_entry.id   AF-A0A937J0S3-F1
#
_cell.length_a   1.000
_cell.length_b   1.000
_cell.length_c   1.000
_cell.angle_alpha   90.00
_cell.angle_beta   90.00
_cell.angle_gamma   90.00
#
_symmetry.space_group_name_H-M   'P 1'
#
loop_
_entity.id
_entity.type
_entity.pdbx_description
1 polymer ?
#
loop_
_entity_poly.entity_id
_entity_poly.type
_entity_poly.pdbx_seq_one_letter_code
_entity_poly.pdbx_strand_id
1 'polypeptide(L)'
;MTFLRRSFLLFICGIVQVFFSITVLMVVLDFIPFDDQLSKLMFFPGVLIIITSAYMTLSYYFGNQENNAALYDEYFAARYYKLTAVGYTLNGIGLFILFSMQDYTNWTFQSANNMIFQIAAFAWLIFGVLLVWFSIGDYQESKSG
;
A
#
# COMPACT_ATOMS: atom_id res chain seq x y z
N MET A 1 -17.67 -12.69 2.68
CA MET A 1 -16.79 -12.35 1.53
C MET A 1 -16.19 -13.64 0.98
N THR A 2 -15.72 -13.68 -0.26
CA THR A 2 -15.01 -14.85 -0.83
C THR A 2 -13.57 -14.48 -1.16
N PHE A 3 -12.70 -15.48 -1.37
CA PHE A 3 -11.31 -15.26 -1.75
C PHE A 3 -11.17 -14.40 -3.01
N LEU A 4 -11.94 -14.71 -4.06
CA LEU A 4 -11.92 -13.93 -5.31
C LEU A 4 -12.30 -12.46 -5.09
N ARG A 5 -13.33 -12.19 -4.28
CA ARG A 5 -13.75 -10.80 -3.99
C ARG A 5 -12.70 -10.06 -3.17
N ARG A 6 -12.13 -10.70 -2.14
CA ARG A 6 -11.06 -10.09 -1.33
C ARG A 6 -9.82 -9.80 -2.18
N SER A 7 -9.40 -10.77 -3.01
CA SER A 7 -8.33 -10.59 -3.99
C SER A 7 -8.57 -9.36 -4.86
N PHE A 8 -9.72 -9.27 -5.52
CA PHE A 8 -10.02 -8.16 -6.43
C PHE A 8 -9.96 -6.78 -5.74
N LEU A 9 -10.56 -6.68 -4.54
CA LEU A 9 -10.54 -5.44 -3.76
C LEU A 9 -9.12 -5.03 -3.35
N LEU A 10 -8.36 -5.99 -2.81
CA LEU A 10 -6.98 -5.74 -2.38
C LEU A 10 -6.06 -5.43 -3.57
N PHE A 11 -6.26 -6.09 -4.71
CA PHE A 11 -5.50 -5.87 -5.93
C PHE A 11 -5.70 -4.46 -6.47
N ILE A 12 -6.95 -4.00 -6.60
CA ILE A 12 -7.26 -2.64 -7.07
C ILE A 12 -6.67 -1.61 -6.11
N CYS A 13 -6.86 -1.81 -4.80
CA CYS A 13 -6.31 -0.93 -3.78
C CYS A 13 -4.78 -0.85 -3.90
N GLY A 14 -4.11 -1.99 -4.00
CA GLY A 14 -2.66 -2.08 -4.11
C GLY A 14 -2.12 -1.44 -5.40
N ILE A 15 -2.71 -1.74 -6.56
CA ILE A 15 -2.27 -1.15 -7.83
C ILE A 15 -2.44 0.37 -7.84
N VAL A 16 -3.59 0.86 -7.37
CA VAL A 16 -3.84 2.31 -7.28
C VAL A 16 -2.82 2.99 -6.36
N GLN A 17 -2.48 2.37 -5.23
CA GLN A 17 -1.40 2.86 -4.35
C GLN A 17 -0.04 2.87 -5.05
N VAL A 18 0.32 1.79 -5.76
CA VAL A 18 1.60 1.69 -6.47
C VAL A 18 1.74 2.77 -7.52
N PHE A 19 0.75 2.91 -8.42
CA PHE A 19 0.77 3.93 -9.46
C PHE A 19 0.91 5.32 -8.85
N PHE A 20 0.09 5.62 -7.85
CA PHE A 20 0.12 6.91 -7.19
C PHE A 20 1.48 7.21 -6.55
N SER A 21 2.04 6.25 -5.83
CA SER A 21 3.33 6.39 -5.16
C SER A 21 4.46 6.65 -6.14
N ILE A 22 4.46 5.95 -7.27
CA ILE A 22 5.43 6.16 -8.35
C ILE A 22 5.27 7.58 -8.91
N THR A 23 4.05 8.06 -9.14
CA THR A 23 3.83 9.43 -9.63
C THR A 23 4.35 10.47 -8.66
N VAL A 24 4.10 10.32 -7.35
CA VAL A 24 4.63 11.24 -6.34
C VAL A 24 6.16 11.20 -6.30
N LEU A 25 6.77 10.01 -6.36
CA LEU A 25 8.23 9.89 -6.43
C LEU A 25 8.79 10.57 -7.68
N MET A 26 8.15 10.41 -8.84
CA MET A 26 8.57 11.09 -10.08
C MET A 26 8.51 12.62 -9.95
N VAL A 27 7.51 13.16 -9.24
CA VAL A 27 7.46 14.60 -8.97
C VAL A 27 8.58 15.05 -8.07
N VAL A 28 8.81 14.36 -6.95
CA VAL A 28 9.80 14.80 -5.96
C VAL A 28 11.24 14.59 -6.45
N LEU A 29 11.43 13.74 -7.46
CA LEU A 29 12.69 13.55 -8.18
C LEU A 29 12.81 14.44 -9.42
N ASP A 30 11.93 15.44 -9.58
CA ASP A 30 11.92 16.41 -10.68
C ASP A 30 11.80 15.80 -12.09
N PHE A 31 11.31 14.55 -12.22
CA PHE A 31 11.03 13.94 -13.52
C PHE A 31 9.74 14.46 -14.15
N ILE A 32 8.77 14.90 -13.33
CA ILE A 32 7.46 15.40 -13.76
C ILE A 32 7.11 16.63 -12.92
N PRO A 33 6.52 17.71 -13.49
CA PRO A 33 6.07 18.85 -12.71
C PRO A 33 4.87 18.50 -11.80
N PHE A 34 4.80 19.13 -10.63
CA PHE A 34 3.60 19.09 -9.78
C PHE A 34 2.55 20.05 -10.33
N ASP A 35 1.35 19.55 -10.63
CA ASP A 35 0.22 20.36 -11.10
C ASP A 35 -1.05 20.18 -10.24
N ASP A 36 -2.06 21.03 -10.49
CA ASP A 36 -3.33 21.02 -9.77
C ASP A 36 -4.16 19.74 -9.99
N GLN A 37 -3.97 19.07 -11.14
CA GLN A 37 -4.66 17.80 -11.40
C GLN A 37 -4.08 16.67 -10.55
N LEU A 38 -2.76 16.62 -10.43
CA LEU A 38 -2.07 15.65 -9.60
C LEU A 38 -2.42 15.82 -8.13
N SER A 39 -2.50 17.06 -7.65
CA SER A 39 -2.96 17.39 -6.30
C SER A 39 -4.35 16.80 -5.98
N LYS A 40 -5.30 16.96 -6.91
CA LYS A 40 -6.66 16.39 -6.77
C LYS A 40 -6.66 14.86 -6.81
N LEU A 41 -5.74 14.25 -7.56
CA LEU A 41 -5.60 12.80 -7.65
C LEU A 41 -5.13 12.17 -6.33
N MET A 42 -4.41 12.92 -5.48
CA MET A 42 -3.90 12.43 -4.19
C MET A 42 -4.98 11.98 -3.21
N PHE A 43 -6.21 12.47 -3.36
CA PHE A 43 -7.33 12.11 -2.50
C PHE A 43 -7.89 10.71 -2.79
N PHE A 44 -7.91 10.31 -4.06
CA PHE A 44 -8.52 9.07 -4.53
C PHE A 44 -7.96 7.80 -3.86
N PRO A 45 -6.64 7.58 -3.80
CA PRO A 45 -6.11 6.33 -3.28
C PRO A 45 -6.35 6.22 -1.76
N GLY A 46 -6.39 7.35 -1.02
CA GLY A 46 -6.77 7.38 0.39
C GLY A 46 -8.22 6.96 0.65
N VAL A 47 -9.17 7.51 -0.12
CA VAL A 47 -10.58 7.12 -0.03
C VAL A 47 -10.77 5.64 -0.34
N LEU A 48 -10.10 5.14 -1.38
CA LEU A 48 -10.18 3.75 -1.77
C LEU A 48 -9.74 2.79 -0.65
N ILE A 49 -8.64 3.12 0.05
CA ILE A 49 -8.16 2.34 1.20
C ILE A 49 -9.19 2.35 2.32
N ILE A 50 -9.73 3.52 2.66
CA ILE A 50 -10.71 3.65 3.75
C ILE A 50 -11.94 2.81 3.46
N ILE A 51 -12.52 2.94 2.26
CA ILE A 51 -13.72 2.19 1.87
C ILE A 51 -13.43 0.69 1.85
N THR A 52 -12.31 0.27 1.25
CA THR A 52 -11.94 -1.14 1.16
C THR A 52 -11.72 -1.75 2.55
N SER A 53 -11.01 -1.03 3.43
CA SER A 53 -10.75 -1.48 4.80
C SER A 53 -12.01 -1.55 5.64
N ALA A 54 -12.90 -0.55 5.52
CA ALA A 54 -14.20 -0.55 6.17
C ALA A 54 -15.05 -1.74 5.70
N TYR A 55 -15.11 -1.98 4.39
CA TYR A 55 -15.85 -3.11 3.83
C TYR A 55 -15.31 -4.46 4.31
N MET A 56 -13.99 -4.66 4.29
CA MET A 56 -13.37 -5.90 4.79
C MET A 56 -13.66 -6.11 6.29
N THR A 57 -13.55 -5.06 7.08
CA THR A 57 -13.83 -5.10 8.53
C THR A 57 -15.28 -5.47 8.79
N LEU A 58 -16.22 -4.80 8.13
CA LEU A 58 -17.64 -5.10 8.25
C LEU A 58 -17.96 -6.53 7.78
N SER A 59 -17.37 -6.98 6.68
CA SER A 59 -17.56 -8.36 6.22
C SER A 59 -16.98 -9.39 7.19
N TYR A 60 -15.91 -9.07 7.92
CA TYR A 60 -15.35 -9.96 8.92
C TYR A 60 -16.29 -10.13 10.12
N TYR A 61 -16.80 -9.02 10.67
CA TYR A 61 -17.65 -9.06 11.86
C TYR A 61 -19.10 -9.46 11.58
N PHE A 62 -19.66 -9.06 10.45
CA PHE A 62 -21.09 -9.23 10.15
C PHE A 62 -21.36 -10.18 8.97
N GLY A 63 -20.32 -10.73 8.36
CA GLY A 63 -20.46 -11.66 7.23
C GLY A 63 -20.71 -13.11 7.65
N ASN A 64 -20.71 -14.00 6.66
CA ASN A 64 -20.83 -15.43 6.89
C ASN A 64 -19.57 -15.98 7.60
N GLN A 65 -19.77 -16.62 8.76
CA GLN A 65 -18.70 -17.11 9.62
C GLN A 65 -17.86 -18.22 8.99
N GLU A 66 -18.46 -19.15 8.25
CA GLU A 66 -17.75 -20.25 7.58
C GLU A 66 -16.76 -19.73 6.54
N ASN A 67 -17.22 -18.81 5.68
CA ASN A 67 -16.35 -18.11 4.74
C ASN A 67 -15.23 -17.33 5.45
N ASN A 68 -15.54 -16.69 6.57
CA ASN A 68 -14.55 -15.94 7.33
C ASN A 68 -13.52 -16.86 8.00
N ALA A 69 -13.93 -18.03 8.50
CA ALA A 69 -13.01 -19.02 9.05
C ALA A 69 -12.01 -19.51 7.99
N ALA A 70 -12.47 -19.75 6.76
CA ALA A 70 -11.60 -20.10 5.64
C ALA A 70 -10.69 -18.92 5.22
N LEU A 71 -11.23 -17.71 5.14
CA LEU A 71 -10.49 -16.53 4.69
C LEU A 71 -9.37 -16.09 5.65
N TYR A 72 -9.53 -16.33 6.95
CA TYR A 72 -8.65 -15.84 8.02
C TYR A 72 -8.06 -17.00 8.83
N ASP A 73 -7.68 -18.07 8.13
CA ASP A 73 -7.09 -19.27 8.69
C ASP A 73 -5.59 -19.11 9.05
N GLU A 74 -4.94 -20.19 9.47
CA GLU A 74 -3.52 -20.19 9.80
C GLU A 74 -2.62 -19.89 8.58
N TYR A 75 -3.02 -20.35 7.39
CA TYR A 75 -2.28 -20.08 6.16
C TYR A 75 -2.31 -18.59 5.81
N PHE A 76 -3.47 -17.94 5.93
CA PHE A 76 -3.63 -16.49 5.85
C PHE A 76 -2.69 -15.78 6.83
N ALA A 77 -2.69 -16.18 8.10
CA ALA A 77 -1.89 -15.55 9.14
C ALA A 77 -0.38 -15.65 8.84
N ALA A 78 0.09 -16.83 8.42
CA ALA A 78 1.48 -17.04 8.04
C ALA A 78 1.89 -16.19 6.82
N ARG A 79 1.02 -16.11 5.80
CA ARG A 79 1.27 -15.29 4.60
C ARG A 79 1.29 -13.80 4.95
N TYR A 80 0.34 -13.34 5.74
CA TYR A 80 0.26 -11.96 6.22
C TYR A 80 1.52 -11.58 7.01
N TYR A 81 1.96 -12.44 7.94
CA TYR A 81 3.16 -12.22 8.74
C TYR A 81 4.43 -12.13 7.88
N LYS A 82 4.62 -13.07 6.94
CA LYS A 82 5.78 -13.07 6.03
C LYS A 82 5.84 -11.79 5.20
N LEU A 83 4.74 -11.40 4.58
CA LEU A 83 4.68 -10.19 3.76
C LEU A 83 4.88 -8.92 4.60
N THR A 84 4.30 -8.86 5.79
CA THR A 84 4.47 -7.72 6.70
C THR A 84 5.92 -7.60 7.18
N ALA A 85 6.59 -8.71 7.49
CA ALA A 85 8.00 -8.71 7.88
C ALA A 85 8.91 -8.21 6.74
N VAL A 86 8.66 -8.64 5.51
CA VAL A 86 9.34 -8.11 4.32
C VAL A 86 9.09 -6.60 4.19
N GLY A 87 7.83 -6.19 4.28
CA GLY A 87 7.42 -4.80 4.21
C GLY A 87 8.08 -3.91 5.25
N TYR A 88 8.12 -4.38 6.50
CA TYR A 88 8.77 -3.68 7.61
C TYR A 88 10.27 -3.50 7.35
N THR A 89 10.94 -4.55 6.88
CA THR A 89 12.37 -4.51 6.55
C THR A 89 12.65 -3.53 5.41
N LEU A 90 11.87 -3.59 4.32
CA LEU A 90 12.02 -2.68 3.19
C LEU A 90 11.74 -1.23 3.57
N ASN A 91 10.74 -0.98 4.41
CA ASN A 91 10.46 0.36 4.96
C ASN A 91 11.66 0.88 5.76
N GLY A 92 12.22 0.07 6.67
CA GLY A 92 13.39 0.46 7.46
C GLY A 92 14.62 0.78 6.61
N ILE A 93 14.92 -0.06 5.62
CA ILE A 93 16.03 0.16 4.68
C ILE A 93 15.81 1.45 3.88
N GLY A 94 14.61 1.65 3.33
CA GLY A 94 14.34 2.84 2.52
C GLY A 94 14.33 4.12 3.34
N LEU A 95 13.79 4.12 4.56
CA LEU A 95 13.92 5.26 5.48
C LEU A 95 15.39 5.57 5.77
N PHE A 96 16.21 4.57 6.06
CA PHE A 96 17.64 4.76 6.27
C PHE A 96 18.31 5.43 5.05
N ILE A 97 18.03 4.96 3.84
CA ILE A 97 18.58 5.53 2.61
C ILE A 97 18.10 6.97 2.42
N LEU A 98 16.79 7.22 2.54
CA LEU A 98 16.20 8.54 2.35
C LEU A 98 16.80 9.57 3.31
N PHE A 99 16.99 9.22 4.58
CA PHE A 99 17.65 10.09 5.56
C PHE A 99 19.13 10.28 5.25
N SER A 100 19.84 9.22 4.85
CA SER A 100 21.28 9.26 4.59
C SER A 100 21.67 10.10 3.38
N MET A 101 20.75 10.29 2.43
CA MET A 101 20.98 11.09 1.22
C MET A 101 20.70 12.59 1.41
N GLN A 102 20.17 13.02 2.56
CA GLN A 102 19.85 14.43 2.79
C GLN A 102 21.10 15.24 3.12
N ASP A 103 21.19 16.45 2.54
CA ASP A 103 22.15 17.45 2.96
C ASP A 103 21.56 18.29 4.12
N TYR A 104 21.78 17.81 5.34
CA TYR A 104 21.34 18.50 6.55
C TYR A 104 22.08 19.81 6.81
N THR A 105 23.22 20.07 6.16
CA THR A 105 23.96 21.33 6.31
C THR A 105 23.31 22.47 5.53
N ASN A 106 22.61 22.14 4.43
CA ASN A 106 21.85 23.07 3.61
C ASN A 106 20.33 22.81 3.70
N TRP A 107 19.84 22.55 4.91
CA TRP A 107 18.43 22.22 5.16
C TRP A 107 17.51 23.42 4.92
N THR A 108 16.53 23.27 4.02
CA THR A 108 15.53 24.30 3.69
C THR A 108 14.11 23.79 3.94
N PHE A 109 13.14 24.70 3.97
CA PHE A 109 11.73 24.30 4.01
C PHE A 109 11.33 23.44 2.80
N GLN A 110 11.89 23.72 1.63
CA GLN A 110 11.65 22.93 0.43
C GLN A 110 12.24 21.51 0.55
N SER A 111 13.47 21.37 1.05
CA SER A 111 14.08 20.04 1.24
C SER A 111 13.31 19.23 2.28
N ALA A 112 12.83 19.86 3.35
CA ALA A 112 11.97 19.22 4.35
C ALA A 112 10.66 18.70 3.73
N ASN A 113 9.98 19.51 2.92
CA ASN A 113 8.74 19.10 2.25
C ASN A 113 9.00 17.96 1.26
N ASN A 114 10.05 18.04 0.45
CA ASN A 114 10.44 16.99 -0.48
C ASN A 114 10.70 15.67 0.27
N MET A 115 11.42 15.71 1.39
CA MET A 115 11.69 14.52 2.20
C MET A 115 10.39 13.90 2.75
N ILE A 116 9.43 14.70 3.21
CA ILE A 116 8.12 14.20 3.66
C ILE A 116 7.40 13.46 2.53
N PHE A 117 7.37 14.05 1.33
CA PHE A 117 6.73 13.41 0.17
C PHE A 117 7.48 12.15 -0.27
N GLN A 118 8.82 12.11 -0.22
CA GLN A 118 9.60 10.91 -0.49
C GLN A 118 9.28 9.78 0.49
N ILE A 119 9.23 10.08 1.79
CA ILE A 119 8.91 9.10 2.82
C ILE A 119 7.49 8.57 2.63
N ALA A 120 6.52 9.47 2.44
CA ALA A 120 5.13 9.09 2.24
C ALA A 120 4.96 8.22 0.99
N ALA A 121 5.51 8.65 -0.15
CA ALA A 121 5.42 7.92 -1.40
C ALA A 121 6.12 6.57 -1.32
N PHE A 122 7.29 6.50 -0.68
CA PHE A 122 8.00 5.24 -0.49
C PHE A 122 7.19 4.26 0.38
N ALA A 123 6.64 4.71 1.50
CA ALA A 123 5.81 3.87 2.35
C ALA A 123 4.59 3.33 1.59
N TRP A 124 3.89 4.20 0.86
CA TRP A 124 2.73 3.81 0.05
C TRP A 124 3.10 2.84 -1.08
N LEU A 125 4.29 2.99 -1.68
CA LEU A 125 4.78 2.06 -2.70
C LEU A 125 4.94 0.66 -2.11
N ILE A 126 5.62 0.56 -0.96
CA ILE A 126 5.84 -0.73 -0.29
C ILE A 126 4.50 -1.35 0.10
N PHE A 127 3.60 -0.62 0.75
CA PHE A 127 2.28 -1.14 1.11
C PHE A 127 1.47 -1.57 -0.12
N GLY A 128 1.49 -0.79 -1.20
CA GLY A 128 0.80 -1.12 -2.44
C GLY A 128 1.31 -2.42 -3.06
N VAL A 129 2.63 -2.59 -3.16
CA VAL A 129 3.24 -3.82 -3.68
C VAL A 129 2.86 -5.03 -2.83
N LEU A 130 2.89 -4.89 -1.50
CA LEU A 130 2.50 -5.97 -0.59
C LEU A 130 1.03 -6.33 -0.71
N LEU A 131 0.13 -5.35 -0.89
CA LEU A 131 -1.30 -5.60 -1.13
C LEU A 131 -1.52 -6.35 -2.45
N VAL A 132 -0.84 -5.94 -3.52
CA VAL A 132 -0.88 -6.64 -4.81
C VAL A 132 -0.41 -8.08 -4.63
N TRP A 133 0.74 -8.29 -3.98
CA TRP A 133 1.25 -9.64 -3.74
C TRP A 133 0.27 -10.47 -2.90
N PHE A 134 -0.25 -9.91 -1.80
CA PHE A 134 -1.23 -10.58 -0.97
C PHE A 134 -2.47 -11.01 -1.77
N SER A 135 -2.97 -10.13 -2.64
CA SER A 135 -4.15 -10.37 -3.46
C SER A 135 -3.97 -11.51 -4.48
N ILE A 136 -2.74 -11.74 -4.97
CA ILE A 136 -2.43 -12.86 -5.85
C ILE A 136 -2.57 -14.18 -5.09
N GLY A 137 -2.16 -14.23 -3.82
CA GLY A 137 -2.37 -15.38 -2.96
C GLY A 137 -3.85 -15.70 -2.76
N ASP A 138 -4.68 -14.68 -2.52
CA ASP A 138 -6.14 -14.87 -2.44
C ASP A 138 -6.74 -15.37 -3.76
N TYR A 139 -6.23 -14.89 -4.90
CA TYR A 139 -6.70 -15.35 -6.19
C TYR A 139 -6.38 -16.84 -6.42
N GLN A 140 -5.19 -17.29 -6.01
CA GLN A 140 -4.79 -18.69 -6.10
C GLN A 140 -5.71 -19.58 -5.25
N GLU A 141 -5.96 -19.20 -3.99
CA GLU A 141 -6.91 -19.92 -3.11
C GLU A 141 -8.31 -20.00 -3.71
N SER A 142 -8.76 -18.95 -4.42
CA SER A 142 -10.08 -18.96 -5.07
C SER A 142 -10.23 -19.98 -6.20
N LYS A 143 -9.11 -20.47 -6.77
CA LYS A 143 -9.09 -21.46 -7.85
C LYS A 143 -8.81 -22.88 -7.38
N SER A 144 -8.09 -23.02 -6.27
CA SER A 144 -7.62 -24.30 -5.74
C SER A 144 -8.62 -24.96 -4.77
N GLY A 145 -9.83 -24.39 -4.64
CA GLY A 145 -10.88 -24.85 -3.72
C GLY A 145 -11.23 -26.32 -3.83
#